data_AF-A0A6P1M4P5-F1
#
_entry.id   AF-A0A6P1M4P5-F1
#
_cell.length_a   1.000
_cell.length_b   1.000
_cell.length_c   1.000
_cell.angle_alpha   90.00
_cell.angle_beta   90.00
_cell.angle_gamma   90.00
#
_symmetry.space_group_name_H-M   'P 1'
#
loop_
_entity.id
_entity.type
_entity.pdbx_description
1 polymer ?
#
loop_
_entity_poly.entity_id
_entity_poly.type
_entity_poly.pdbx_seq_one_letter_code
_entity_poly.pdbx_strand_id
1 'polypeptide(L)'
;MNIRQAFQISSPAGLFLFVVLGIIPWTADGGVLRAAGGTVTVNGTLTVSNLVVESGAVLIGNGTVDGDVEVQGTINPGASGAGSVGSQTIVGDVFFAGGSVFEVDIASATSLDQLKTGGAVRGVCTVVPAAEPGVIPLWQPICNGAFSGDYSGFVLSNPARWVLDDSGTGMLFLTDVVGDSDSDQLPDYWEMAYFSGRTNADPSGNADSDSLSNQQEYIADTDPLDGGSSLEITDVSHNGNTVTVAWKGGVESVQYLEIANALSGTGPIWTRIYTNLPPTASSENFQHESAANPVQFYRIRAER
;
A
#
# COMPACT_ATOMS: atom_id res chain seq x y z
N MET A 1 31.67 40.78 -7.38
CA MET A 1 31.91 41.04 -5.95
C MET A 1 31.21 39.92 -5.20
N ASN A 2 31.94 38.87 -4.85
CA ASN A 2 31.37 37.66 -4.27
C ASN A 2 31.25 37.86 -2.75
N ILE A 3 30.03 38.08 -2.27
CA ILE A 3 29.75 38.08 -0.83
C ILE A 3 29.67 36.61 -0.41
N ARG A 4 30.72 36.12 0.24
CA ARG A 4 30.71 34.81 0.92
C ARG A 4 30.19 35.03 2.34
N GLN A 5 29.06 34.43 2.68
CA GLN A 5 28.66 34.24 4.09
C GLN A 5 28.46 32.74 4.31
N ALA A 6 29.33 32.16 5.14
CA ALA A 6 29.12 30.85 5.72
C ALA A 6 28.30 31.06 7.01
N PHE A 7 27.20 30.32 7.17
CA PHE A 7 26.48 30.27 8.44
C PHE A 7 26.67 28.88 9.06
N GLN A 8 27.31 28.84 10.23
CA GLN A 8 27.29 27.70 11.12
C GLN A 8 26.22 27.97 12.17
N ILE A 9 25.19 27.14 12.24
CA ILE A 9 24.23 27.16 13.33
C ILE A 9 24.68 26.10 14.33
N SER A 10 25.17 26.55 15.48
CA SER A 10 25.24 25.74 16.70
C SER A 10 24.67 26.55 17.83
N SER A 11 23.75 25.98 18.61
CA SER A 11 23.41 26.56 19.92
C SER A 11 23.49 25.48 21.00
N PRO A 12 24.16 25.77 22.13
CA PRO A 12 23.81 25.16 23.39
C PRO A 12 22.68 26.01 24.01
N ALA A 13 21.54 25.38 24.26
CA ALA A 13 20.40 25.89 25.00
C ALA A 13 19.55 27.01 24.32
N GLY A 14 18.41 26.59 23.75
CA GLY A 14 17.12 27.20 24.07
C GLY A 14 16.80 28.62 23.54
N LEU A 15 17.08 28.92 22.26
CA LEU A 15 16.52 30.10 21.60
C LEU A 15 15.87 29.69 20.27
N PHE A 16 14.54 29.74 20.20
CA PHE A 16 13.77 29.53 18.97
C PHE A 16 13.84 30.79 18.12
N LEU A 17 14.73 30.81 17.14
CA LEU A 17 14.71 31.83 16.09
C LEU A 17 13.74 31.36 15.00
N PHE A 18 12.50 31.85 15.04
CA PHE A 18 11.61 31.82 13.88
C PHE A 18 12.20 32.76 12.83
N VAL A 19 12.79 32.21 11.78
CA VAL A 19 13.02 32.98 10.57
C VAL A 19 11.97 32.62 9.53
N VAL A 20 10.92 33.42 9.45
CA VAL A 20 10.12 33.53 8.24
C VAL A 20 10.96 34.31 7.24
N LEU A 21 11.86 33.63 6.54
CA LEU A 21 12.76 34.20 5.53
C LEU A 21 12.07 34.06 4.17
N GLY A 22 11.42 35.14 3.74
CA GLY A 22 10.90 35.24 2.38
C GLY A 22 12.01 35.07 1.34
N ILE A 23 11.66 34.35 0.26
CA ILE A 23 12.28 34.33 -1.08
C ILE A 23 13.70 34.94 -1.15
N ILE A 24 14.71 34.16 -0.75
CA ILE A 24 16.11 34.37 -1.17
C ILE A 24 16.59 33.02 -1.73
N PRO A 25 17.07 32.95 -2.99
CA PRO A 25 17.72 31.74 -3.48
C PRO A 25 18.98 31.47 -2.65
N TRP A 26 19.01 30.34 -1.96
CA TRP A 26 20.20 29.86 -1.25
C TRP A 26 21.07 29.06 -2.22
N THR A 27 22.24 29.61 -2.55
CA THR A 27 23.38 28.82 -3.08
C THR A 27 24.27 28.48 -1.90
N ALA A 28 24.18 27.25 -1.38
CA ALA A 28 25.22 26.68 -0.53
C ALA A 28 26.24 26.01 -1.44
N ASP A 29 27.27 26.75 -1.82
CA ASP A 29 28.34 26.26 -2.71
C ASP A 29 29.09 25.08 -2.04
N GLY A 30 28.64 23.85 -2.29
CA GLY A 30 29.33 22.58 -1.95
C GLY A 30 29.20 22.07 -0.51
N GLY A 31 28.20 22.49 0.26
CA GLY A 31 28.08 22.18 1.70
C GLY A 31 26.95 21.21 2.09
N VAL A 32 27.00 20.73 3.33
CA VAL A 32 25.88 20.04 4.00
C VAL A 32 24.99 21.08 4.68
N LEU A 33 23.71 21.13 4.32
CA LEU A 33 22.69 21.90 5.04
C LEU A 33 21.97 20.96 6.01
N ARG A 34 21.82 21.36 7.27
CA ARG A 34 21.14 20.56 8.30
C ARG A 34 19.94 21.31 8.85
N ALA A 35 18.78 20.68 8.78
CA ALA A 35 17.58 21.13 9.46
C ALA A 35 17.47 20.35 10.78
N ALA A 36 17.87 20.98 11.89
CA ALA A 36 17.87 20.34 13.22
C ALA A 36 16.48 20.34 13.91
N GLY A 37 15.45 20.82 13.22
CA GLY A 37 14.07 20.92 13.69
C GLY A 37 13.28 21.97 12.89
N GLY A 38 11.97 22.03 13.10
CA GLY A 38 11.10 22.98 12.40
C GLY A 38 10.90 22.63 10.93
N THR A 39 10.52 23.62 10.12
CA THR A 39 10.13 23.38 8.72
C THR A 39 11.12 24.04 7.76
N VAL A 40 11.63 23.26 6.80
CA VAL A 40 12.34 23.75 5.62
C VAL A 40 11.37 23.75 4.45
N THR A 41 11.10 24.91 3.89
CA THR A 41 10.24 25.06 2.71
C THR A 41 11.08 25.33 1.47
N VAL A 42 11.03 24.43 0.49
CA VAL A 42 11.72 24.60 -0.80
C VAL A 42 10.67 24.79 -1.89
N ASN A 43 10.44 26.04 -2.31
CA ASN A 43 9.52 26.37 -3.41
C ASN A 43 10.24 26.84 -4.69
N GLY A 44 11.52 27.19 -4.59
CA GLY A 44 12.41 27.46 -5.71
C GLY A 44 13.48 26.37 -5.81
N THR A 45 14.68 26.72 -6.27
CA THR A 45 15.81 25.79 -6.25
C THR A 45 16.69 26.05 -5.02
N LEU A 46 16.99 24.99 -4.29
CA LEU A 46 18.01 24.93 -3.24
C LEU A 46 19.17 24.09 -3.75
N THR A 47 20.32 24.72 -4.04
CA THR A 47 21.53 23.99 -4.45
C THR A 47 22.42 23.74 -3.24
N VAL A 48 22.67 22.47 -2.95
CA VAL A 48 23.42 21.94 -1.81
C VAL A 48 24.14 20.66 -2.23
N SER A 49 25.20 20.23 -1.53
CA SER A 49 25.72 18.88 -1.76
C SER A 49 24.86 17.83 -1.08
N ASN A 50 24.43 18.10 0.15
CA ASN A 50 23.52 17.24 0.91
C ASN A 50 22.63 18.09 1.81
N LEU A 51 21.32 17.83 1.80
CA LEU A 51 20.37 18.34 2.76
C LEU A 51 20.02 17.23 3.76
N VAL A 52 20.32 17.45 5.03
CA VAL A 52 19.91 16.55 6.13
C VAL A 52 18.67 17.13 6.80
N VAL A 53 17.56 16.41 6.74
CA VAL A 53 16.33 16.69 7.48
C VAL A 53 16.40 15.88 8.77
N GLU A 54 16.92 16.47 9.85
CA GLU A 54 17.13 15.73 11.11
C GLU A 54 15.80 15.38 11.79
N SER A 55 15.84 14.48 12.76
CA SER A 55 14.65 14.08 13.54
C SER A 55 13.94 15.30 14.12
N GLY A 56 12.63 15.42 13.87
CA GLY A 56 11.81 16.55 14.30
C GLY A 56 11.85 17.76 13.36
N ALA A 57 12.56 17.68 12.23
CA ALA A 57 12.45 18.61 11.12
C ALA A 57 11.49 18.07 10.04
N VAL A 58 10.93 18.98 9.25
CA VAL A 58 10.04 18.68 8.14
C VAL A 58 10.53 19.40 6.88
N LEU A 59 10.70 18.67 5.78
CA LEU A 59 10.89 19.25 4.45
C LEU A 59 9.56 19.32 3.72
N ILE A 60 9.18 20.53 3.29
CA ILE A 60 7.95 20.80 2.53
C ILE A 60 8.25 21.61 1.27
N GLY A 61 7.29 21.68 0.36
CA GLY A 61 7.31 22.58 -0.78
C GLY A 61 7.28 21.90 -2.14
N ASN A 62 7.29 22.74 -3.17
CA ASN A 62 7.07 22.36 -4.57
C ASN A 62 8.29 22.55 -5.48
N GLY A 63 9.44 22.87 -4.87
CA GLY A 63 10.64 23.30 -5.56
C GLY A 63 11.58 22.15 -5.89
N THR A 64 12.86 22.48 -6.01
CA THR A 64 13.94 21.55 -6.34
C THR A 64 15.04 21.64 -5.30
N VAL A 65 15.45 20.51 -4.74
CA VAL A 65 16.73 20.34 -4.08
C VAL A 65 17.71 19.81 -5.12
N ASP A 66 18.63 20.66 -5.55
CA ASP A 66 19.71 20.30 -6.46
C ASP A 66 20.90 19.80 -5.61
N GLY A 67 20.82 18.53 -5.24
CA GLY A 67 21.71 17.84 -4.30
C GLY A 67 21.11 16.55 -3.75
N ASP A 68 21.87 15.84 -2.92
CA ASP A 68 21.38 14.66 -2.19
C ASP A 68 20.52 15.09 -0.99
N VAL A 69 19.65 14.19 -0.52
CA VAL A 69 18.82 14.40 0.67
C VAL A 69 18.91 13.19 1.60
N GLU A 70 19.31 13.44 2.85
CA GLU A 70 19.19 12.50 3.96
C GLU A 70 17.99 12.87 4.83
N VAL A 71 17.05 11.95 4.99
CA VAL A 71 15.86 12.12 5.81
C VAL A 71 16.05 11.34 7.10
N GLN A 72 15.84 12.01 8.23
CA GLN A 72 15.69 11.41 9.57
C GLN A 72 14.40 11.90 10.25
N GLY A 73 13.84 13.02 9.79
CA GLY A 73 12.54 13.56 10.16
C GLY A 73 11.46 13.24 9.11
N THR A 74 10.70 14.25 8.71
CA THR A 74 9.56 14.10 7.79
C THR A 74 9.81 14.78 6.45
N ILE A 75 9.38 14.15 5.36
CA ILE A 75 9.11 14.82 4.08
C ILE A 75 7.59 14.89 3.90
N ASN A 76 7.09 16.06 3.53
CA ASN A 76 5.68 16.31 3.22
C ASN A 76 5.59 17.44 2.17
N PRO A 77 5.63 17.11 0.86
CA PRO A 77 5.66 18.10 -0.20
C PRO A 77 4.50 19.12 -0.13
N GLY A 78 3.33 18.66 0.27
CA GLY A 78 2.08 19.41 0.36
C GLY A 78 1.98 20.49 1.43
N ALA A 79 2.83 20.40 2.46
CA ALA A 79 2.64 21.03 3.76
C ALA A 79 1.44 20.47 4.53
N SER A 80 1.60 20.33 5.86
CA SER A 80 0.64 19.63 6.70
C SER A 80 -0.79 20.15 6.55
N GLY A 81 -1.69 19.28 6.09
CA GLY A 81 -3.13 19.54 5.98
C GLY A 81 -3.69 18.79 4.79
N ALA A 82 -4.58 17.81 5.07
CA ALA A 82 -5.19 16.97 4.04
C ALA A 82 -5.67 17.80 2.84
N GLY A 83 -5.38 17.29 1.64
CA GLY A 83 -5.72 17.95 0.38
C GLY A 83 -4.76 19.05 -0.09
N SER A 84 -3.77 19.46 0.72
CA SER A 84 -2.69 20.34 0.27
C SER A 84 -1.67 19.51 -0.48
N VAL A 85 -1.77 19.44 -1.81
CA VAL A 85 -0.89 18.59 -2.62
C VAL A 85 0.32 19.37 -3.14
N GLY A 86 1.49 18.76 -3.04
CA GLY A 86 2.74 19.29 -3.53
C GLY A 86 3.65 18.26 -4.21
N SER A 87 4.67 18.76 -4.89
CA SER A 87 5.63 17.95 -5.65
C SER A 87 7.04 18.44 -5.38
N GLN A 88 7.73 17.80 -4.44
CA GLN A 88 9.12 18.12 -4.12
C GLN A 88 10.05 17.40 -5.08
N THR A 89 10.89 18.14 -5.81
CA THR A 89 11.92 17.55 -6.67
C THR A 89 13.25 17.48 -5.91
N ILE A 90 13.95 16.36 -6.03
CA ILE A 90 15.31 16.13 -5.53
C ILE A 90 16.13 15.61 -6.70
N VAL A 91 17.20 16.32 -7.07
CA VAL A 91 18.03 15.94 -8.23
C VAL A 91 18.95 14.77 -7.90
N GLY A 92 19.46 14.71 -6.67
CA GLY A 92 20.38 13.67 -6.21
C GLY A 92 19.68 12.46 -5.60
N ASP A 93 20.45 11.71 -4.81
CA ASP A 93 19.99 10.53 -4.08
C ASP A 93 19.12 10.94 -2.88
N VAL A 94 18.17 10.07 -2.52
CA VAL A 94 17.36 10.20 -1.31
C VAL A 94 17.59 8.99 -0.41
N PHE A 95 18.07 9.24 0.81
CA PHE A 95 18.23 8.23 1.84
C PHE A 95 17.28 8.48 3.00
N PHE A 96 16.39 7.52 3.29
CA PHE A 96 15.55 7.54 4.48
C PHE A 96 16.20 6.75 5.61
N ALA A 97 16.56 7.43 6.69
CA ALA A 97 17.12 6.82 7.90
C ALA A 97 16.02 6.24 8.81
N GLY A 98 16.43 5.48 9.83
CA GLY A 98 15.52 4.96 10.86
C GLY A 98 14.66 6.06 11.50
N GLY A 99 13.34 5.87 11.50
CA GLY A 99 12.38 6.83 12.06
C GLY A 99 11.86 7.88 11.08
N SER A 100 12.32 7.87 9.83
CA SER A 100 11.86 8.82 8.81
C SER A 100 10.40 8.61 8.44
N VAL A 101 9.72 9.71 8.12
CA VAL A 101 8.31 9.71 7.72
C VAL A 101 8.15 10.37 6.35
N PHE A 102 7.33 9.78 5.49
CA PHE A 102 6.85 10.42 4.27
C PHE A 102 5.33 10.59 4.39
N GLU A 103 4.90 11.81 4.68
CA GLU A 103 3.47 12.15 4.72
C GLU A 103 3.02 12.51 3.31
N VAL A 104 1.96 11.84 2.86
CA VAL A 104 1.42 11.97 1.50
C VAL A 104 0.00 12.52 1.59
N ASP A 105 -0.17 13.81 1.33
CA ASP A 105 -1.50 14.41 1.22
C ASP A 105 -2.17 14.01 -0.12
N ILE A 106 -3.45 13.64 -0.08
CA ILE A 106 -4.20 13.15 -1.26
C ILE A 106 -5.50 13.95 -1.38
N ALA A 107 -5.55 14.85 -2.37
CA ALA A 107 -6.69 15.74 -2.62
C ALA A 107 -7.74 15.13 -3.55
N SER A 108 -7.33 14.23 -4.46
CA SER A 108 -8.24 13.53 -5.37
C SER A 108 -7.63 12.19 -5.78
N ALA A 109 -8.41 11.39 -6.52
CA ALA A 109 -7.98 10.08 -7.01
C ALA A 109 -6.69 10.11 -7.86
N THR A 110 -6.30 11.30 -8.36
CA THR A 110 -5.11 11.51 -9.21
C THR A 110 -4.25 12.70 -8.78
N SER A 111 -4.61 13.38 -7.69
CA SER A 111 -3.87 14.53 -7.16
C SER A 111 -3.44 14.21 -5.73
N LEU A 112 -2.14 14.01 -5.58
CA LEU A 112 -1.49 13.59 -4.35
C LEU A 112 -0.06 14.12 -4.29
N ASP A 113 0.50 14.15 -3.10
CA ASP A 113 1.89 14.48 -2.87
C ASP A 113 2.83 13.58 -3.66
N GLN A 114 3.86 14.19 -4.24
CA GLN A 114 4.88 13.48 -4.99
C GLN A 114 6.28 13.87 -4.54
N LEU A 115 7.12 12.86 -4.33
CA LEU A 115 8.55 13.00 -4.28
C LEU A 115 9.15 12.64 -5.65
N LYS A 116 9.63 13.63 -6.37
CA LYS A 116 10.32 13.44 -7.66
C LYS A 116 11.80 13.36 -7.41
N THR A 117 12.45 12.31 -7.89
CA THR A 117 13.86 12.05 -7.62
C THR A 117 14.62 11.89 -8.93
N GLY A 118 15.86 12.38 -8.98
CA GLY A 118 16.79 12.20 -10.09
C GLY A 118 17.93 11.23 -9.77
N GLY A 119 18.05 10.81 -8.50
CA GLY A 119 18.99 9.77 -8.04
C GLY A 119 18.27 8.51 -7.55
N ALA A 120 18.99 7.71 -6.77
CA ALA A 120 18.43 6.52 -6.14
C ALA A 120 17.60 6.87 -4.91
N VAL A 121 16.56 6.08 -4.62
CA VAL A 121 15.80 6.16 -3.36
C VAL A 121 16.02 4.87 -2.60
N ARG A 122 16.36 4.96 -1.31
CA ARG A 122 16.60 3.78 -0.46
C ARG A 122 16.42 4.08 1.02
N GLY A 123 16.44 3.04 1.84
CA GLY A 123 16.43 3.12 3.30
C GLY A 123 15.12 2.65 3.90
N VAL A 124 14.77 3.19 5.07
CA VAL A 124 13.57 2.81 5.82
C VAL A 124 12.68 4.01 6.07
N CYS A 125 11.38 3.87 5.80
CA CYS A 125 10.44 4.97 5.87
C CYS A 125 9.06 4.49 6.30
N THR A 126 8.41 5.22 7.20
CA THR A 126 6.96 5.10 7.39
C THR A 126 6.25 6.05 6.43
N VAL A 127 5.50 5.49 5.49
CA VAL A 127 4.62 6.25 4.60
C VAL A 127 3.28 6.47 5.29
N VAL A 128 2.81 7.71 5.31
CA VAL A 128 1.59 8.15 5.99
C VAL A 128 0.66 8.82 4.96
N PRO A 129 -0.20 8.05 4.27
CA PRO A 129 -1.20 8.62 3.39
C PRO A 129 -2.31 9.33 4.15
N ALA A 130 -2.68 10.52 3.69
CA ALA A 130 -3.76 11.36 4.22
C ALA A 130 -4.70 11.79 3.09
N ALA A 131 -5.76 11.02 2.86
CA ALA A 131 -6.76 11.31 1.85
C ALA A 131 -7.94 12.14 2.36
N GLU A 132 -8.37 13.09 1.53
CA GLU A 132 -9.66 13.76 1.70
C GLU A 132 -10.82 12.75 1.74
N PRO A 133 -11.91 13.03 2.47
CA PRO A 133 -13.04 12.11 2.58
C PRO A 133 -13.59 11.68 1.21
N GLY A 134 -13.74 10.37 1.00
CA GLY A 134 -14.26 9.80 -0.25
C GLY A 134 -13.25 9.73 -1.40
N VAL A 135 -11.99 10.13 -1.19
CA VAL A 135 -10.95 10.01 -2.21
C VAL A 135 -10.29 8.64 -2.16
N ILE A 136 -10.30 7.96 -3.31
CA ILE A 136 -9.79 6.60 -3.50
C ILE A 136 -8.73 6.62 -4.61
N PRO A 137 -7.44 6.85 -4.29
CA PRO A 137 -6.36 6.75 -5.28
C PRO A 137 -6.08 5.28 -5.62
N LEU A 138 -5.89 4.98 -6.90
CA LEU A 138 -5.54 3.64 -7.39
C LEU A 138 -4.25 3.73 -8.21
N TRP A 139 -3.23 2.95 -7.84
CA TRP A 139 -1.90 2.91 -8.48
C TRP A 139 -1.31 4.30 -8.76
N GLN A 140 -1.39 5.19 -7.77
CA GLN A 140 -0.91 6.56 -7.92
C GLN A 140 0.54 6.70 -7.48
N PRO A 141 1.42 7.32 -8.28
CA PRO A 141 2.83 7.43 -7.95
C PRO A 141 3.08 8.48 -6.86
N ILE A 142 3.63 8.04 -5.72
CA ILE A 142 4.07 8.89 -4.60
C ILE A 142 5.57 9.19 -4.67
N CYS A 143 6.36 8.28 -5.25
CA CYS A 143 7.76 8.52 -5.62
C CYS A 143 7.92 8.28 -7.12
N ASN A 144 8.47 9.25 -7.85
CA ASN A 144 8.65 9.17 -9.30
C ASN A 144 10.07 9.62 -9.70
N GLY A 145 10.58 9.11 -10.81
CA GLY A 145 11.83 9.54 -11.44
C GLY A 145 13.10 8.87 -10.93
N ALA A 146 13.04 8.03 -9.89
CA ALA A 146 14.24 7.36 -9.43
C ALA A 146 14.76 6.42 -10.51
N PHE A 147 16.02 6.55 -10.89
CA PHE A 147 16.67 5.60 -11.80
C PHE A 147 16.87 4.22 -11.15
N SER A 148 16.78 4.14 -9.81
CA SER A 148 16.91 2.93 -9.00
C SER A 148 16.28 3.16 -7.61
N GLY A 149 15.02 2.78 -7.43
CA GLY A 149 14.34 2.78 -6.12
C GLY A 149 14.42 1.42 -5.43
N ASP A 150 14.84 1.39 -4.16
CA ASP A 150 14.71 0.26 -3.24
C ASP A 150 13.76 0.66 -2.11
N TYR A 151 12.52 0.20 -2.23
CA TYR A 151 11.44 0.50 -1.29
C TYR A 151 11.18 -0.64 -0.29
N SER A 152 12.05 -1.64 -0.22
CA SER A 152 11.88 -2.81 0.67
C SER A 152 11.82 -2.46 2.16
N GLY A 153 12.37 -1.31 2.56
CA GLY A 153 12.31 -0.78 3.92
C GLY A 153 11.12 0.17 4.19
N PHE A 154 10.24 0.38 3.22
CA PHE A 154 9.08 1.28 3.35
C PHE A 154 7.89 0.52 3.93
N VAL A 155 7.24 1.09 4.94
CA VAL A 155 6.07 0.52 5.60
C VAL A 155 4.96 1.54 5.69
N LEU A 156 3.71 1.10 5.64
CA LEU A 156 2.55 1.98 5.76
C LEU A 156 2.15 2.18 7.21
N SER A 157 1.68 3.38 7.53
CA SER A 157 1.06 3.67 8.83
C SER A 157 -0.25 2.93 9.06
N ASN A 158 -0.96 2.60 7.98
CA ASN A 158 -2.18 1.79 8.01
C ASN A 158 -2.18 0.77 6.85
N PRO A 159 -1.54 -0.39 7.02
CA PRO A 159 -1.46 -1.42 5.98
C PRO A 159 -2.79 -2.16 5.76
N ALA A 160 -3.82 -1.93 6.58
CA ALA A 160 -5.15 -2.50 6.37
C ALA A 160 -5.96 -1.75 5.31
N ARG A 161 -5.58 -0.50 4.99
CA ARG A 161 -6.24 0.34 3.98
C ARG A 161 -5.40 0.57 2.74
N TRP A 162 -4.09 0.66 2.91
CA TRP A 162 -3.18 1.08 1.86
C TRP A 162 -2.28 -0.07 1.44
N VAL A 163 -1.89 -0.07 0.17
CA VAL A 163 -0.84 -0.93 -0.37
C VAL A 163 0.18 -0.07 -1.11
N LEU A 164 1.45 -0.42 -0.92
CA LEU A 164 2.56 0.09 -1.71
C LEU A 164 2.94 -0.94 -2.76
N ASP A 165 3.19 -0.48 -3.98
CA ASP A 165 3.72 -1.31 -5.07
C ASP A 165 4.90 -0.59 -5.71
N ASP A 166 6.02 -1.28 -5.89
CA ASP A 166 7.19 -0.75 -6.60
C ASP A 166 7.36 -1.36 -8.00
N SER A 167 6.64 -2.45 -8.31
CA SER A 167 6.59 -3.18 -9.59
C SER A 167 7.93 -3.32 -10.35
N GLY A 168 9.06 -3.23 -9.67
CA GLY A 168 10.41 -3.16 -10.26
C GLY A 168 10.64 -1.95 -11.19
N THR A 169 9.76 -0.95 -11.18
CA THR A 169 9.85 0.23 -12.07
C THR A 169 10.82 1.30 -11.58
N GLY A 170 11.29 1.16 -10.33
CA GLY A 170 12.02 2.21 -9.62
C GLY A 170 11.11 3.32 -9.08
N MET A 171 9.79 3.23 -9.31
CA MET A 171 8.79 4.13 -8.73
C MET A 171 8.14 3.47 -7.51
N LEU A 172 7.44 4.28 -6.71
CA LEU A 172 6.58 3.78 -5.63
C LEU A 172 5.15 4.26 -5.87
N PHE A 173 4.23 3.32 -5.95
CA PHE A 173 2.80 3.54 -6.14
C PHE A 173 2.05 3.30 -4.84
N LEU A 174 0.94 4.02 -4.68
CA LEU A 174 0.00 3.91 -3.57
C LEU A 174 -1.40 3.58 -4.11
N THR A 175 -2.04 2.61 -3.47
CA THR A 175 -3.43 2.19 -3.76
C THR A 175 -4.24 2.14 -2.47
N ASP A 176 -5.45 2.68 -2.50
CA ASP A 176 -6.50 2.40 -1.49
C ASP A 176 -7.16 1.06 -1.82
N VAL A 177 -7.08 0.09 -0.90
CA VAL A 177 -7.63 -1.25 -1.09
C VAL A 177 -8.96 -1.49 -0.39
N VAL A 178 -9.56 -0.46 0.21
CA VAL A 178 -10.89 -0.57 0.88
C VAL A 178 -11.90 0.43 0.35
N GLY A 179 -11.51 1.33 -0.55
CA GLY A 179 -12.42 2.23 -1.24
C GLY A 179 -13.43 1.46 -2.10
N ASP A 180 -14.69 1.85 -2.01
CA ASP A 180 -15.84 1.26 -2.70
C ASP A 180 -16.81 2.42 -3.03
N SER A 181 -16.75 2.87 -4.29
CA SER A 181 -17.36 4.13 -4.75
C SER A 181 -18.87 4.03 -4.91
N ASP A 182 -19.41 2.86 -5.21
CA ASP A 182 -20.85 2.62 -5.34
C ASP A 182 -21.45 1.82 -4.18
N SER A 183 -20.63 1.44 -3.19
CA SER A 183 -21.01 0.79 -1.94
C SER A 183 -21.68 -0.58 -2.13
N ASP A 184 -21.21 -1.33 -3.11
CA ASP A 184 -21.75 -2.64 -3.48
C ASP A 184 -21.01 -3.83 -2.84
N GLN A 185 -19.99 -3.53 -2.02
CA GLN A 185 -19.07 -4.45 -1.34
C GLN A 185 -17.97 -5.05 -2.24
N LEU A 186 -17.78 -4.53 -3.45
CA LEU A 186 -16.62 -4.74 -4.29
C LEU A 186 -15.71 -3.51 -4.21
N PRO A 187 -14.43 -3.67 -3.86
CA PRO A 187 -13.53 -2.51 -3.83
C PRO A 187 -13.20 -1.99 -5.23
N ASP A 188 -13.09 -0.67 -5.34
CA ASP A 188 -12.67 0.08 -6.54
C ASP A 188 -11.43 -0.50 -7.22
N TYR A 189 -10.43 -0.93 -6.43
CA TYR A 189 -9.18 -1.47 -6.98
C TYR A 189 -9.41 -2.81 -7.69
N TRP A 190 -10.29 -3.65 -7.15
CA TRP A 190 -10.60 -4.96 -7.70
C TRP A 190 -11.45 -4.79 -8.97
N GLU A 191 -12.48 -3.95 -8.91
CA GLU A 191 -13.30 -3.65 -10.08
C GLU A 191 -12.50 -3.01 -11.21
N MET A 192 -11.59 -2.08 -10.90
CA MET A 192 -10.74 -1.47 -11.91
C MET A 192 -9.83 -2.50 -12.59
N ALA A 193 -9.31 -3.47 -11.82
CA ALA A 193 -8.41 -4.49 -12.34
C ALA A 193 -9.11 -5.45 -13.32
N TYR A 194 -10.34 -5.88 -13.01
CA TYR A 194 -11.05 -6.88 -13.82
C TYR A 194 -12.08 -6.28 -14.80
N PHE A 195 -12.70 -5.17 -14.47
CA PHE A 195 -13.83 -4.60 -15.22
C PHE A 195 -13.54 -3.22 -15.81
N SER A 196 -12.29 -2.74 -15.73
CA SER A 196 -11.83 -1.47 -16.30
C SER A 196 -12.65 -0.25 -15.86
N GLY A 197 -13.21 -0.29 -14.66
CA GLY A 197 -13.96 0.81 -14.05
C GLY A 197 -14.18 0.56 -12.57
N ARG A 198 -14.46 1.62 -11.81
CA ARG A 198 -14.56 1.61 -10.34
C ARG A 198 -15.94 1.21 -9.79
N THR A 199 -16.87 0.93 -10.68
CA THR A 199 -18.31 0.70 -10.40
C THR A 199 -18.92 -0.13 -11.54
N ASN A 200 -18.09 -0.96 -12.18
CA ASN A 200 -18.43 -1.66 -13.43
C ASN A 200 -18.79 -3.12 -13.18
N ALA A 201 -18.46 -3.66 -12.02
CA ALA A 201 -18.84 -5.01 -11.64
C ALA A 201 -20.24 -5.00 -11.04
N ASP A 202 -21.04 -6.02 -11.35
CA ASP A 202 -22.24 -6.33 -10.57
C ASP A 202 -21.84 -7.42 -9.56
N PRO A 203 -22.05 -7.26 -8.24
CA PRO A 203 -21.71 -8.28 -7.23
C PRO A 203 -22.37 -9.63 -7.49
N SER A 204 -23.56 -9.62 -8.09
CA SER A 204 -24.33 -10.80 -8.49
C SER A 204 -24.05 -11.26 -9.93
N GLY A 205 -23.24 -10.50 -10.66
CA GLY A 205 -22.76 -10.84 -11.98
C GLY A 205 -21.85 -12.06 -11.96
N ASN A 206 -21.70 -12.67 -13.14
CA ASN A 206 -20.88 -13.84 -13.39
C ASN A 206 -20.31 -13.67 -14.80
N ALA A 207 -19.10 -13.11 -14.88
CA ALA A 207 -18.57 -12.59 -16.14
C ALA A 207 -17.97 -13.69 -17.03
N ASP A 208 -17.48 -14.77 -16.45
CA ASP A 208 -16.87 -15.92 -17.13
C ASP A 208 -17.82 -17.13 -17.28
N SER A 209 -19.05 -17.02 -16.76
CA SER A 209 -20.10 -18.04 -16.76
C SER A 209 -19.79 -19.30 -15.96
N ASP A 210 -19.04 -19.18 -14.87
CA ASP A 210 -18.75 -20.26 -13.93
C ASP A 210 -19.86 -20.43 -12.87
N SER A 211 -19.58 -21.05 -11.72
CA SER A 211 -20.58 -21.25 -10.65
C SER A 211 -20.61 -20.16 -9.58
N LEU A 212 -19.69 -19.20 -9.64
CA LEU A 212 -19.50 -18.14 -8.67
C LEU A 212 -20.03 -16.81 -9.22
N SER A 213 -20.35 -15.90 -8.30
CA SER A 213 -20.58 -14.50 -8.64
C SER A 213 -19.33 -13.67 -8.37
N ASN A 214 -19.20 -12.51 -9.00
CA ASN A 214 -18.11 -11.55 -8.79
C ASN A 214 -17.81 -11.32 -7.29
N GLN A 215 -18.84 -11.19 -6.45
CA GLN A 215 -18.67 -11.06 -5.00
C GLN A 215 -18.07 -12.30 -4.34
N GLN A 216 -18.52 -13.49 -4.74
CA GLN A 216 -17.97 -14.73 -4.21
C GLN A 216 -16.51 -14.92 -4.63
N GLU A 217 -16.16 -14.50 -5.84
CA GLU A 217 -14.81 -14.56 -6.38
C GLU A 217 -13.87 -13.57 -5.70
N TYR A 218 -14.34 -12.34 -5.46
CA TYR A 218 -13.60 -11.36 -4.66
C TYR A 218 -13.29 -11.90 -3.25
N ILE A 219 -14.26 -12.53 -2.58
CA ILE A 219 -14.07 -13.16 -1.26
C ILE A 219 -13.14 -14.38 -1.37
N ALA A 220 -13.21 -15.15 -2.46
CA ALA A 220 -12.43 -16.35 -2.69
C ALA A 220 -11.01 -16.09 -3.19
N ASP A 221 -10.69 -14.84 -3.53
CA ASP A 221 -9.45 -14.43 -4.19
C ASP A 221 -9.24 -15.14 -5.54
N THR A 222 -10.32 -15.24 -6.33
CA THR A 222 -10.30 -15.83 -7.66
C THR A 222 -10.50 -14.78 -8.76
N ASP A 223 -10.07 -15.10 -9.98
CA ASP A 223 -10.20 -14.26 -11.17
C ASP A 223 -11.61 -14.36 -11.79
N PRO A 224 -12.44 -13.29 -11.74
CA PRO A 224 -13.81 -13.28 -12.28
C PRO A 224 -13.92 -13.33 -13.80
N LEU A 225 -12.79 -13.36 -14.51
CA LEU A 225 -12.72 -13.47 -15.96
C LEU A 225 -12.21 -14.85 -16.43
N ASP A 226 -11.91 -15.77 -15.51
CA ASP A 226 -11.42 -17.12 -15.82
C ASP A 226 -12.18 -18.19 -15.03
N GLY A 227 -13.12 -18.88 -15.68
CA GLY A 227 -13.92 -19.92 -15.02
C GLY A 227 -13.11 -21.15 -14.58
N GLY A 228 -11.83 -21.23 -14.93
CA GLY A 228 -10.89 -22.18 -14.35
C GLY A 228 -10.41 -21.79 -12.94
N SER A 229 -10.41 -20.50 -12.63
CA SER A 229 -10.07 -19.91 -11.35
C SER A 229 -11.31 -19.82 -10.47
N SER A 230 -11.60 -20.86 -9.69
CA SER A 230 -12.74 -20.87 -8.78
C SER A 230 -12.41 -21.60 -7.48
N LEU A 231 -13.12 -21.26 -6.40
CA LEU A 231 -13.04 -21.99 -5.12
C LEU A 231 -13.97 -23.20 -5.17
N GLU A 232 -13.39 -24.39 -5.34
CA GLU A 232 -14.15 -25.60 -5.64
C GLU A 232 -13.50 -26.84 -5.02
N ILE A 233 -14.31 -27.72 -4.42
CA ILE A 233 -13.88 -29.08 -4.05
C ILE A 233 -13.75 -29.90 -5.33
N THR A 234 -12.53 -30.34 -5.63
CA THR A 234 -12.19 -31.05 -6.88
C THR A 234 -12.24 -32.56 -6.74
N ASP A 235 -12.03 -33.09 -5.52
CA ASP A 235 -12.13 -34.52 -5.24
C ASP A 235 -12.53 -34.77 -3.79
N VAL A 236 -13.30 -35.83 -3.58
CA VAL A 236 -13.58 -36.39 -2.25
C VAL A 236 -13.39 -37.90 -2.35
N SER A 237 -12.32 -38.41 -1.74
CA SER A 237 -11.95 -39.83 -1.82
C SER A 237 -11.83 -40.44 -0.43
N HIS A 238 -12.21 -41.72 -0.31
CA HIS A 238 -12.28 -42.44 0.97
C HIS A 238 -11.27 -43.60 0.96
N ASN A 239 -10.49 -43.74 2.03
CA ASN A 239 -9.59 -44.86 2.26
C ASN A 239 -9.75 -45.36 3.70
N GLY A 240 -10.53 -46.43 3.88
CA GLY A 240 -10.92 -46.90 5.21
C GLY A 240 -11.77 -45.85 5.93
N ASN A 241 -11.27 -45.36 7.06
CA ASN A 241 -11.92 -44.32 7.86
C ASN A 241 -11.44 -42.90 7.51
N THR A 242 -10.46 -42.76 6.62
CA THR A 242 -9.91 -41.46 6.24
C THR A 242 -10.62 -40.95 4.99
N VAL A 243 -11.16 -39.73 5.06
CA VAL A 243 -11.68 -38.99 3.91
C VAL A 243 -10.67 -37.94 3.52
N THR A 244 -10.22 -37.95 2.26
CA THR A 244 -9.40 -36.88 1.68
C THR A 244 -10.30 -35.96 0.88
N VAL A 245 -10.28 -34.67 1.20
CA VAL A 245 -10.96 -33.63 0.44
C VAL A 245 -9.90 -32.78 -0.23
N ALA A 246 -9.93 -32.70 -1.55
CA ALA A 246 -9.09 -31.84 -2.35
C ALA A 246 -9.90 -30.66 -2.90
N TRP A 247 -9.30 -29.49 -2.99
CA TRP A 247 -9.92 -28.30 -3.55
C TRP A 247 -8.90 -27.43 -4.30
N LYS A 248 -9.42 -26.48 -5.07
CA LYS A 248 -8.68 -25.36 -5.66
C LYS A 248 -9.27 -24.04 -5.15
N GLY A 249 -8.52 -22.93 -5.22
CA GLY A 249 -8.98 -21.62 -4.79
C GLY A 249 -7.90 -20.53 -4.88
N GLY A 250 -8.24 -19.32 -4.44
CA GLY A 250 -7.35 -18.17 -4.39
C GLY A 250 -6.31 -18.24 -3.27
N VAL A 251 -5.28 -17.39 -3.37
CA VAL A 251 -4.05 -17.53 -2.54
C VAL A 251 -4.04 -16.59 -1.33
N GLU A 252 -4.68 -15.43 -1.42
CA GLU A 252 -4.67 -14.40 -0.36
C GLU A 252 -5.90 -14.44 0.56
N SER A 253 -6.87 -15.33 0.31
CA SER A 253 -8.05 -15.49 1.18
C SER A 253 -7.88 -16.61 2.21
N VAL A 254 -8.45 -16.42 3.39
CA VAL A 254 -8.58 -17.49 4.38
C VAL A 254 -9.62 -18.48 3.88
N GLN A 255 -9.32 -19.77 3.91
CA GLN A 255 -10.25 -20.82 3.49
C GLN A 255 -10.59 -21.75 4.66
N TYR A 256 -11.84 -22.17 4.74
CA TYR A 256 -12.35 -23.07 5.77
C TYR A 256 -12.97 -24.30 5.13
N LEU A 257 -12.39 -25.47 5.44
CA LEU A 257 -13.05 -26.74 5.17
C LEU A 257 -14.00 -27.04 6.32
N GLU A 258 -15.26 -27.22 5.99
CA GLU A 258 -16.34 -27.42 6.95
C GLU A 258 -17.11 -28.70 6.64
N ILE A 259 -17.60 -29.35 7.70
CA ILE A 259 -18.36 -30.61 7.63
C ILE A 259 -19.75 -30.46 8.22
N ALA A 260 -20.72 -31.18 7.64
CA ALA A 260 -22.06 -31.37 8.20
C ALA A 260 -22.44 -32.86 8.14
N ASN A 261 -23.20 -33.33 9.15
CA ASN A 261 -23.68 -34.73 9.20
C ASN A 261 -25.09 -34.91 8.62
N ALA A 262 -25.75 -33.82 8.20
CA ALA A 262 -27.05 -33.82 7.57
C ALA A 262 -27.28 -32.52 6.78
N LEU A 263 -27.92 -32.59 5.61
CA LEU A 263 -28.38 -31.42 4.87
C LEU A 263 -29.87 -31.09 5.10
N SER A 264 -30.64 -32.03 5.66
CA SER A 264 -32.09 -31.90 5.88
C SER A 264 -32.45 -31.53 7.32
N GLY A 265 -33.62 -30.92 7.54
CA GLY A 265 -34.17 -30.60 8.87
C GLY A 265 -34.20 -29.09 9.13
N THR A 266 -33.74 -28.65 10.31
CA THR A 266 -33.62 -27.23 10.68
C THR A 266 -32.47 -26.49 9.97
N GLY A 267 -31.91 -27.07 8.91
CA GLY A 267 -30.73 -26.59 8.19
C GLY A 267 -29.44 -27.34 8.58
N PRO A 268 -28.45 -27.42 7.67
CA PRO A 268 -27.16 -28.03 7.96
C PRO A 268 -26.40 -27.24 9.02
N ILE A 269 -25.86 -27.92 10.02
CA ILE A 269 -24.91 -27.35 10.98
C ILE A 269 -23.51 -27.65 10.46
N TRP A 270 -22.83 -26.60 9.99
CA TRP A 270 -21.46 -26.69 9.50
C TRP A 270 -20.48 -26.48 10.64
N THR A 271 -19.53 -27.41 10.76
CA THR A 271 -18.44 -27.34 11.74
C THR A 271 -17.11 -27.24 11.00
N ARG A 272 -16.28 -26.26 11.35
CA ARG A 272 -14.94 -26.10 10.78
C ARG A 272 -14.02 -27.22 11.25
N ILE A 273 -13.41 -27.93 10.30
CA ILE A 273 -12.44 -28.99 10.56
C ILE A 273 -11.01 -28.61 10.15
N TYR A 274 -10.86 -27.61 9.28
CA TYR A 274 -9.56 -27.08 8.88
C TYR A 274 -9.66 -25.58 8.52
N THR A 275 -8.60 -24.84 8.84
CA THR A 275 -8.38 -23.44 8.44
C THR A 275 -7.11 -23.38 7.62
N ASN A 276 -7.21 -22.97 6.36
CA ASN A 276 -6.09 -22.66 5.49
C ASN A 276 -5.83 -21.15 5.57
N LEU A 277 -4.68 -20.75 6.11
CA LEU A 277 -4.30 -19.33 6.21
C LEU A 277 -3.48 -18.93 4.99
N PRO A 278 -3.69 -17.72 4.43
CA PRO A 278 -2.89 -17.22 3.32
C PRO A 278 -1.41 -17.03 3.73
N PRO A 279 -0.46 -17.14 2.79
CA PRO A 279 -0.67 -17.50 1.38
C PRO A 279 -1.02 -18.99 1.23
N THR A 280 -2.11 -19.30 0.53
CA THR A 280 -2.54 -20.68 0.26
C THR A 280 -1.99 -21.18 -1.07
N ALA A 281 -1.94 -22.50 -1.26
CA ALA A 281 -1.69 -23.09 -2.58
C ALA A 281 -2.96 -23.02 -3.44
N SER A 282 -2.79 -22.84 -4.76
CA SER A 282 -3.92 -22.84 -5.70
C SER A 282 -4.64 -24.19 -5.81
N SER A 283 -4.04 -25.25 -5.29
CA SER A 283 -4.69 -26.54 -5.04
C SER A 283 -4.15 -27.15 -3.76
N GLU A 284 -5.05 -27.65 -2.92
CA GLU A 284 -4.73 -28.16 -1.59
C GLU A 284 -5.60 -29.40 -1.27
N ASN A 285 -5.19 -30.19 -0.28
CA ASN A 285 -6.02 -31.28 0.23
C ASN A 285 -5.89 -31.44 1.75
N PHE A 286 -6.92 -32.01 2.37
CA PHE A 286 -6.97 -32.30 3.80
C PHE A 286 -7.52 -33.69 4.08
N GLN A 287 -6.89 -34.40 5.01
CA GLN A 287 -7.32 -35.71 5.46
C GLN A 287 -8.12 -35.58 6.77
N HIS A 288 -9.38 -35.97 6.70
CA HIS A 288 -10.31 -36.01 7.83
C HIS A 288 -10.54 -37.46 8.28
N GLU A 289 -10.21 -37.75 9.54
CA GLU A 289 -10.55 -39.04 10.17
C GLU A 289 -12.03 -39.08 10.54
N SER A 290 -12.75 -40.00 9.90
CA SER A 290 -14.19 -40.17 10.02
C SER A 290 -14.55 -41.47 10.74
N ALA A 291 -15.76 -41.53 11.30
CA ALA A 291 -16.32 -42.78 11.82
C ALA A 291 -16.58 -43.79 10.69
N ALA A 292 -16.90 -45.04 11.02
CA ALA A 292 -17.30 -46.02 10.00
C ALA A 292 -18.72 -45.72 9.49
N ASN A 293 -18.87 -45.52 8.17
CA ASN A 293 -20.14 -45.30 7.46
C ASN A 293 -21.03 -44.09 7.87
N PRO A 294 -20.51 -42.92 8.26
CA PRO A 294 -21.34 -41.74 8.45
C PRO A 294 -21.71 -41.12 7.10
N VAL A 295 -22.92 -40.58 6.99
CA VAL A 295 -23.28 -39.67 5.91
C VAL A 295 -22.72 -38.30 6.29
N GLN A 296 -21.74 -37.82 5.52
CA GLN A 296 -21.06 -36.55 5.75
C GLN A 296 -21.09 -35.71 4.48
N PHE A 297 -21.15 -34.40 4.67
CA PHE A 297 -21.13 -33.40 3.62
C PHE A 297 -20.00 -32.44 3.89
N TYR A 298 -19.30 -32.04 2.84
CA TYR A 298 -18.19 -31.11 2.91
C TYR A 298 -18.53 -29.85 2.14
N ARG A 299 -18.03 -28.72 2.63
CA ARG A 299 -17.96 -27.49 1.85
C ARG A 299 -16.66 -26.77 2.11
N ILE A 300 -16.22 -26.01 1.12
CA ILE A 300 -15.13 -25.05 1.25
C ILE A 300 -15.76 -23.64 1.26
N ARG A 301 -15.26 -22.76 2.13
CA ARG A 301 -15.71 -21.37 2.23
C ARG A 301 -14.51 -20.46 2.38
N ALA A 302 -14.50 -19.33 1.68
CA ALA A 302 -13.49 -18.28 1.87
C ALA A 302 -13.98 -17.14 2.77
N GLU A 303 -13.04 -16.35 3.28
CA GLU A 303 -13.25 -15.12 4.05
C GLU A 303 -12.08 -14.17 3.81
N ARG A 304 -12.41 -12.88 3.66
CA ARG A 304 -11.49 -11.77 3.38
C ARG A 304 -11.73 -10.65 4.40
#